data_AF-A0A1G2YYL4-F1
#
_entry.id   AF-A0A1G2YYL4-F1
#
_cell.length_a   1.000
_cell.length_b   1.000
_cell.length_c   1.000
_cell.angle_alpha   90.00
_cell.angle_beta   90.00
_cell.angle_gamma   90.00
#
_symmetry.space_group_name_H-M   'P 1'
#
loop_
_entity.id
_entity.type
_entity.pdbx_description
1 polymer ?
#
loop_
_entity_poly.entity_id
_entity_poly.type
_entity_poly.pdbx_seq_one_letter_code
_entity_poly.pdbx_strand_id
1 'polypeptide(L)'
;MAGISCYAGTTPDKAQETLDVIIHEFRRLAEGIGEPELERAKVGLKSALIMQSESSSSRAGAIGSDYYMLGRVRTLDEIKARIEACTVDSVVTYLRNNPFEGFTVVTVGPREVRVE
;
A
#
# COMPACT_ATOMS: atom_id res chain seq x y z
N MET A 1 -6.12 11.14 6.78
CA MET A 1 -4.76 10.70 7.17
C MET A 1 -4.44 9.49 6.30
N ALA A 2 -3.46 9.60 5.40
CA ALA A 2 -3.03 8.45 4.61
C ALA A 2 -2.07 7.61 5.46
N GLY A 3 -2.34 6.32 5.58
CA GLY A 3 -1.48 5.38 6.31
C GLY A 3 -1.28 4.14 5.45
N ILE A 4 -0.15 3.45 5.65
CA ILE A 4 0.11 2.16 5.04
C ILE A 4 -0.15 1.10 6.10
N SER A 5 -0.97 0.11 5.75
CA SER A 5 -1.36 -0.98 6.64
C SER A 5 -1.07 -2.32 6.00
N CYS A 6 -0.66 -3.29 6.80
CA CYS A 6 -0.63 -4.69 6.43
C CYS A 6 -1.59 -5.46 7.34
N TYR A 7 -2.24 -6.48 6.77
CA TYR A 7 -3.10 -7.40 7.47
C TYR A 7 -2.65 -8.82 7.18
N ALA A 8 -2.59 -9.66 8.22
CA ALA A 8 -2.28 -11.08 8.08
C ALA A 8 -3.17 -11.91 9.01
N GLY A 9 -3.61 -13.07 8.51
CA GLY A 9 -4.20 -14.14 9.29
C GLY A 9 -3.30 -15.36 9.22
N THR A 10 -2.99 -15.98 10.36
CA THR A 10 -2.03 -17.09 10.47
C THR A 10 -2.44 -18.04 11.60
N THR A 11 -1.73 -19.18 11.76
CA THR A 11 -1.94 -20.08 12.90
C THR A 11 -1.41 -19.46 14.19
N PRO A 12 -1.99 -19.75 15.38
CA PRO A 12 -1.55 -19.15 16.63
C PRO A 12 -0.05 -19.35 16.93
N ASP A 13 0.48 -20.50 16.55
CA ASP A 13 1.88 -20.91 16.66
C ASP A 13 2.84 -20.14 15.74
N LYS A 14 2.32 -19.48 14.69
CA LYS A 14 3.09 -18.63 13.76
C LYS A 14 2.84 -17.13 13.95
N ALA A 15 2.02 -16.74 14.93
CA ALA A 15 1.61 -15.35 15.12
C ALA A 15 2.78 -14.39 15.38
N GLN A 16 3.71 -14.75 16.29
CA GLN A 16 4.89 -13.92 16.58
C GLN A 16 5.80 -13.78 15.35
N GLU A 17 6.15 -14.90 14.71
CA GLU A 17 6.99 -14.91 13.51
C GLU A 17 6.37 -14.06 12.39
N THR A 18 5.04 -14.10 12.25
CA THR A 18 4.33 -13.31 11.25
C THR A 18 4.44 -11.81 11.55
N LEU A 19 4.27 -11.39 12.81
CA LEU A 19 4.45 -10.00 13.21
C LEU A 19 5.90 -9.53 12.97
N ASP A 20 6.87 -10.34 13.39
CA ASP A 20 8.29 -10.00 13.28
C ASP A 20 8.70 -9.82 11.81
N VAL A 21 8.24 -10.72 10.93
CA VAL A 21 8.45 -10.61 9.49
C VAL A 21 7.79 -9.35 8.94
N ILE A 22 6.53 -9.06 9.27
CA ILE A 22 5.86 -7.84 8.79
C ILE A 22 6.66 -6.60 9.18
N ILE A 23 7.02 -6.44 10.46
CA ILE A 23 7.78 -5.28 10.92
C ILE A 23 9.14 -5.19 10.21
N HIS A 24 9.83 -6.32 10.07
CA HIS A 24 11.11 -6.37 9.34
C HIS A 24 10.97 -5.93 7.89
N GLU A 25 9.98 -6.44 7.16
CA GLU A 25 9.72 -6.11 5.75
C GLU A 25 9.41 -4.62 5.58
N PHE A 26 8.58 -4.04 6.45
CA PHE A 26 8.30 -2.60 6.41
C PHE A 26 9.57 -1.78 6.58
N ARG A 27 10.43 -2.12 7.54
CA ARG A 27 11.72 -1.45 7.73
C ARG A 27 12.63 -1.63 6.51
N ARG A 28 12.66 -2.83 5.93
CA ARG A 28 13.51 -3.16 4.77
C ARG A 28 13.09 -2.45 3.49
N LEU A 29 11.82 -2.10 3.30
CA LEU A 29 11.35 -1.40 2.09
C LEU A 29 12.14 -0.10 1.80
N ALA A 30 12.61 0.60 2.84
CA ALA A 30 13.43 1.82 2.68
C ALA A 30 14.86 1.54 2.18
N GLU A 31 15.33 0.30 2.31
CA GLU A 31 16.64 -0.14 1.82
C GLU A 31 16.65 -0.28 0.29
N GLY A 32 15.50 -0.64 -0.30
CA GLY A 32 15.32 -0.68 -1.76
C GLY A 32 14.24 -1.65 -2.21
N ILE A 33 13.84 -1.51 -3.48
CA ILE A 33 13.00 -2.46 -4.23
C ILE A 33 13.65 -2.75 -5.58
N GLY A 34 13.34 -3.89 -6.18
CA GLY A 34 13.80 -4.25 -7.51
C GLY A 34 12.94 -3.67 -8.64
N GLU A 35 13.54 -3.36 -9.79
CA GLU A 35 12.80 -2.97 -11.00
C GLU A 35 11.71 -4.00 -11.40
N PRO A 36 11.96 -5.32 -11.39
CA PRO A 36 10.92 -6.29 -11.69
C PRO A 36 9.74 -6.27 -10.70
N GLU A 37 9.97 -5.87 -9.45
CA GLU A 37 8.93 -5.77 -8.43
C GLU A 37 8.04 -4.56 -8.68
N LEU A 38 8.66 -3.41 -8.98
CA LEU A 38 7.96 -2.19 -9.34
C LEU A 38 7.10 -2.39 -10.60
N GLU A 39 7.63 -3.04 -11.62
CA GLU A 39 6.88 -3.29 -12.86
C GLU A 39 5.68 -4.20 -12.62
N ARG A 40 5.82 -5.25 -11.80
CA ARG A 40 4.67 -6.08 -11.40
C ARG A 40 3.62 -5.28 -10.63
N ALA A 41 4.05 -4.42 -9.71
CA ALA A 41 3.14 -3.56 -8.95
C ALA A 41 2.37 -2.58 -9.86
N LYS A 42 3.06 -1.93 -10.82
CA LYS A 42 2.43 -1.05 -11.82
C LYS A 42 1.40 -1.79 -12.65
N VAL A 43 1.72 -2.99 -13.13
CA VAL A 43 0.77 -3.82 -13.90
C VAL A 43 -0.48 -4.13 -13.07
N GLY A 44 -0.30 -4.55 -11.81
CA GLY A 44 -1.42 -4.82 -10.90
C GLY A 44 -2.31 -3.60 -10.66
N LEU A 45 -1.71 -2.45 -10.37
CA LEU A 45 -2.43 -1.19 -10.14
C LEU A 45 -3.19 -0.72 -11.39
N LYS A 46 -2.58 -0.83 -12.57
CA LYS A 46 -3.25 -0.50 -13.84
C LYS A 46 -4.44 -1.42 -14.12
N SER A 47 -4.29 -2.72 -13.87
CA SER A 47 -5.38 -3.69 -14.00
C SER A 47 -6.55 -3.35 -13.06
N ALA A 48 -6.25 -3.11 -11.78
CA ALA A 48 -7.26 -2.73 -10.78
C ALA A 48 -7.98 -1.41 -11.12
N LEU A 49 -7.28 -0.45 -11.72
CA LEU A 49 -7.88 0.81 -12.18
C LEU A 49 -8.90 0.57 -13.31
N ILE A 50 -8.58 -0.31 -14.26
CA ILE A 50 -9.48 -0.68 -15.36
C ILE A 50 -10.73 -1.36 -14.81
N MET A 51 -10.56 -2.39 -13.98
CA MET A 51 -11.69 -3.14 -13.40
C MET A 51 -12.62 -2.25 -12.57
N GLN A 52 -12.08 -1.34 -11.75
CA GLN A 52 -12.90 -0.39 -10.99
C GLN A 52 -13.68 0.58 -11.88
N SER A 53 -13.22 0.81 -13.11
CA SER A 53 -13.88 1.71 -14.05
C SER A 53 -15.11 1.08 -14.72
N GLU A 54 -15.29 -0.23 -14.63
CA GLU A 54 -16.44 -0.96 -15.19
C GLU A 54 -17.68 -0.87 -14.27
N SER A 55 -17.47 -0.57 -12.99
CA SER A 55 -18.54 -0.43 -11.99
C SER A 55 -18.93 1.04 -11.83
N SER A 56 -20.17 1.41 -12.18
CA SER A 56 -20.66 2.79 -12.03
C SER A 56 -20.62 3.28 -10.58
N SER A 57 -20.89 2.41 -9.60
CA SER A 57 -20.80 2.76 -8.18
C SER A 57 -19.36 2.99 -7.73
N SER A 58 -18.42 2.13 -8.15
CA SER A 58 -16.98 2.32 -7.88
C SER A 58 -16.47 3.62 -8.52
N ARG A 59 -16.89 3.90 -9.76
CA ARG A 59 -16.53 5.13 -10.47
C ARG A 59 -17.09 6.38 -9.79
N ALA A 60 -18.35 6.36 -9.36
CA ALA A 60 -18.97 7.47 -8.62
C ALA A 60 -18.27 7.71 -7.29
N GLY A 61 -17.93 6.65 -6.54
CA GLY A 61 -17.16 6.74 -5.31
C GLY A 61 -15.77 7.36 -5.50
N ALA A 62 -15.05 6.96 -6.55
CA ALA A 62 -13.75 7.54 -6.89
C ALA A 62 -13.85 9.03 -7.25
N ILE A 63 -14.85 9.43 -8.04
CA ILE A 63 -15.12 10.84 -8.38
C ILE A 63 -15.40 11.67 -7.12
N GLY A 64 -16.26 11.17 -6.24
CA GLY A 64 -16.60 11.84 -4.99
C GLY A 64 -15.39 11.99 -4.07
N SER A 65 -14.58 10.94 -3.92
CA SER A 65 -13.34 10.97 -3.14
C SER A 65 -12.33 11.97 -3.70
N ASP A 66 -12.11 11.97 -5.01
CA ASP A 66 -11.22 12.92 -5.68
C ASP A 66 -11.67 14.37 -5.48
N TYR A 67 -12.96 14.66 -5.69
CA TYR A 67 -13.50 15.99 -5.49
C TYR A 67 -13.36 16.45 -4.03
N TYR A 68 -13.64 15.56 -3.07
CA TYR A 68 -13.53 15.87 -1.65
C TYR A 68 -12.08 16.10 -1.20
N MET A 69 -11.16 15.22 -1.61
CA MET A 69 -9.76 15.25 -1.14
C MET A 69 -8.88 16.23 -1.92
N LEU A 70 -9.15 16.42 -3.22
CA LEU A 70 -8.29 17.18 -4.15
C LEU A 70 -8.96 18.43 -4.72
N GLY A 71 -10.27 18.64 -4.48
CA GLY A 71 -11.04 19.73 -5.08
C GLY A 71 -11.28 19.58 -6.58
N ARG A 72 -10.86 18.47 -7.19
CA ARG A 72 -11.01 18.19 -8.62
C ARG A 72 -11.05 16.70 -8.89
N VAL A 73 -11.68 16.32 -9.99
CA VAL A 73 -11.76 14.93 -10.46
C VAL A 73 -10.56 14.63 -11.35
N ARG A 74 -9.85 13.52 -11.11
CA ARG A 74 -8.79 13.05 -12.01
C ARG A 74 -9.37 12.13 -13.09
N THR A 75 -8.81 12.23 -14.30
CA THR A 75 -9.15 11.29 -15.37
C THR A 75 -8.46 9.95 -15.14
N LEU A 76 -8.96 8.88 -15.76
CA LEU A 76 -8.29 7.58 -15.70
C LEU A 76 -6.89 7.64 -16.33
N ASP A 77 -6.74 8.40 -17.42
CA ASP A 77 -5.45 8.60 -18.08
C ASP A 77 -4.45 9.35 -17.19
N GLU A 78 -4.91 10.35 -16.42
CA GLU A 78 -4.05 11.04 -15.45
C GLU A 78 -3.55 10.07 -14.38
N ILE A 79 -4.44 9.25 -13.81
CA ILE A 79 -4.06 8.27 -12.79
C ILE A 79 -3.09 7.24 -13.37
N LYS A 80 -3.37 6.72 -14.57
CA LYS A 80 -2.52 5.77 -15.28
C LYS A 80 -1.13 6.36 -15.55
N ALA A 81 -1.05 7.59 -16.05
CA ALA A 81 0.21 8.27 -16.32
C ALA A 81 1.04 8.47 -15.04
N ARG A 82 0.38 8.78 -13.92
CA ARG A 82 1.07 8.90 -12.61
C ARG A 82 1.60 7.57 -12.09
N ILE A 83 0.89 6.46 -12.31
CA ILE A 83 1.39 5.12 -11.97
C ILE A 83 2.62 4.79 -12.83
N GLU A 84 2.57 5.09 -14.12
CA GLU A 84 3.67 4.80 -15.05
C GLU A 84 4.94 5.58 -14.73
N ALA A 85 4.78 6.84 -14.31
CA ALA A 85 5.88 7.73 -13.96
C ALA A 85 6.64 7.34 -12.68
N CYS A 86 6.13 6.40 -11.87
CA CYS A 86 6.83 5.92 -10.69
C CYS A 86 8.11 5.18 -11.10
N THR A 87 9.23 5.54 -10.47
CA THR A 87 10.52 4.88 -10.60
C THR A 87 10.94 4.26 -9.27
N VAL A 88 11.88 3.30 -9.28
CA VAL A 88 12.45 2.73 -8.05
C VAL A 88 12.99 3.85 -7.15
N ASP A 89 13.73 4.79 -7.74
CA ASP A 89 14.29 5.94 -7.04
C ASP A 89 13.21 6.81 -6.38
N SER A 90 12.10 7.09 -7.07
CA SER A 90 11.00 7.87 -6.51
C SER A 90 10.34 7.20 -5.30
N VAL A 91 10.20 5.87 -5.32
CA VAL A 91 9.61 5.09 -4.22
C VAL A 91 10.57 5.04 -3.04
N VAL A 92 11.84 4.70 -3.29
CA VAL A 92 12.86 4.62 -2.24
C VAL A 92 13.10 5.98 -1.59
N THR A 93 13.14 7.05 -2.37
CA THR A 93 13.25 8.43 -1.85
C THR A 93 12.06 8.78 -0.97
N TYR A 94 10.84 8.43 -1.39
CA TYR A 94 9.64 8.64 -0.57
C TYR A 94 9.73 7.90 0.76
N LEU A 95 10.11 6.61 0.75
CA LEU A 95 10.22 5.77 1.95
C LEU A 95 11.32 6.24 2.91
N ARG A 96 12.46 6.70 2.38
CA ARG A 96 13.54 7.29 3.20
C ARG A 96 13.13 8.59 3.88
N ASN A 97 12.31 9.40 3.21
CA ASN A 97 11.78 10.65 3.75
C ASN A 97 10.58 10.45 4.69
N ASN A 98 9.97 9.26 4.67
CA ASN A 98 8.81 8.89 5.47
C ASN A 98 9.04 7.50 6.09
N PRO A 99 10.03 7.36 6.99
CA PRO A 99 10.38 6.07 7.55
C PRO A 99 9.20 5.49 8.32
N PHE A 100 9.07 4.16 8.29
CA PHE A 100 8.09 3.45 9.09
C PHE A 100 8.52 3.43 10.56
N GLU A 101 8.04 4.42 11.31
CA GLU A 101 8.25 4.58 12.75
C GLU A 101 6.90 4.51 13.50
N GLY A 102 6.93 4.08 14.76
CA GLY A 102 5.74 4.09 15.63
C GLY A 102 4.58 3.24 15.09
N PHE A 103 4.81 1.93 14.90
CA PHE A 103 3.79 1.01 14.40
C PHE A 103 2.57 0.97 15.32
N THR A 104 1.37 1.15 14.74
CA THR A 104 0.13 0.79 15.44
C THR A 104 -0.17 -0.67 15.16
N VAL A 105 0.00 -1.52 16.18
CA VAL A 105 -0.23 -2.96 16.07
C VAL A 105 -1.52 -3.35 16.79
N VAL A 106 -2.35 -4.13 16.10
CA VAL A 106 -3.58 -4.71 16.65
C VAL A 106 -3.55 -6.21 16.40
N THR A 107 -3.66 -7.00 17.46
CA THR A 107 -3.66 -8.47 17.39
C THR A 107 -4.95 -9.03 17.96
N VAL A 108 -5.50 -10.05 17.31
CA VAL A 108 -6.68 -10.79 17.79
C VAL A 108 -6.40 -12.27 17.68
N GLY A 109 -6.44 -12.99 18.79
CA GLY A 109 -6.20 -14.44 18.80
C GLY A 109 -6.01 -15.04 20.18
N PRO A 110 -5.93 -16.37 20.28
CA PRO A 110 -5.84 -17.09 21.56
C PRO A 110 -4.43 -17.08 22.17
N ARG A 111 -3.42 -16.54 21.48
CA ARG A 111 -2.04 -16.42 21.98
C ARG A 111 -1.63 -14.97 21.96
N GLU A 112 -0.97 -14.55 23.03
CA GLU A 112 -0.36 -13.24 23.15
C GLU A 112 0.83 -13.13 22.18
N VAL A 113 0.98 -11.95 21.58
CA VAL A 113 2.09 -11.58 20.70
C VAL A 113 2.78 -10.38 21.30
N ARG A 114 4.11 -10.40 21.34
CA ARG A 114 4.92 -9.29 21.86
C ARG A 114 5.10 -8.25 20.76
N VAL A 115 4.72 -7.02 21.07
CA VAL A 115 4.91 -5.85 20.21
C VAL A 115 6.01 -5.02 20.85
N GLU A 116 7.21 -5.04 20.25
CA GLU A 116 8.35 -4.20 20.64
C GLU A 116 8.49 -2.97 19.72
#